data_AF-A0A0E3PHU5-F1
#
_entry.id   AF-A0A0E3PHU5-F1
#
_cell.length_a   1.000
_cell.length_b   1.000
_cell.length_c   1.000
_cell.angle_alpha   90.00
_cell.angle_beta   90.00
_cell.angle_gamma   90.00
#
_symmetry.space_group_name_H-M   'P 1'
#
loop_
_entity.id
_entity.type
_entity.pdbx_description
1 polymer ?
#
loop_
_entity_poly.entity_id
_entity_poly.type
_entity_poly.pdbx_seq_one_letter_code
_entity_poly.pdbx_strand_id
1 'polypeptide(L)'
;MDSKIPVKETRVLAEDEIIDISITRVKESPQIPNGVKYSFNYRVKSESSGWETAIRVDNAHVVKGHKRRDHKHLFDNQPVEFEFISLKHIYEKILNLIEQNRGLIDEIKRH
;
A
#
# COMPACT_ATOMS: atom_id res chain seq x y z
N MET A 1 6.70 -5.95 27.88
CA MET A 1 7.37 -6.53 26.69
C MET A 1 6.30 -7.21 25.87
N ASP A 2 6.15 -6.82 24.60
CA ASP A 2 5.39 -7.56 23.58
C ASP A 2 5.95 -7.13 22.23
N SER A 3 7.16 -7.63 21.93
CA SER A 3 7.79 -7.45 20.62
C SER A 3 7.07 -8.35 19.64
N LYS A 4 5.91 -7.92 19.14
CA LYS A 4 5.23 -8.65 18.07
C LYS A 4 6.07 -8.50 16.81
N ILE A 5 6.52 -9.63 16.29
CA ILE A 5 7.38 -9.72 15.10
C ILE A 5 6.71 -8.94 13.95
N PRO A 6 7.42 -8.02 13.29
CA PRO A 6 6.88 -7.34 12.11
C PRO A 6 6.58 -8.38 11.03
N VAL A 7 5.38 -8.35 10.49
CA VAL A 7 4.99 -9.16 9.33
C VAL A 7 5.57 -8.47 8.10
N LYS A 8 6.42 -9.18 7.37
CA LYS A 8 6.87 -8.80 6.03
C LYS A 8 6.63 -9.98 5.11
N GLU A 9 5.78 -9.78 4.12
CA GLU A 9 5.32 -10.83 3.21
C GLU A 9 5.29 -10.25 1.79
N THR A 10 5.76 -11.02 0.79
CA THR A 10 5.51 -10.71 -0.62
C THR A 10 4.55 -11.78 -1.15
N ARG A 11 3.40 -11.34 -1.64
CA ARG A 11 2.40 -12.21 -2.29
C ARG A 11 2.54 -12.09 -3.79
N VAL A 12 2.71 -13.23 -4.45
CA VAL A 12 2.69 -13.33 -5.90
C VAL A 12 1.24 -13.46 -6.36
N LEU A 13 0.78 -12.54 -7.21
CA LEU A 13 -0.55 -12.58 -7.80
C LEU A 13 -0.51 -13.19 -9.20
N ALA A 14 0.52 -12.85 -9.97
CA ALA A 14 0.85 -13.40 -11.28
C ALA A 14 2.37 -13.36 -11.49
N GLU A 15 2.86 -13.85 -12.63
CA GLU A 15 4.29 -13.84 -12.95
C GLU A 15 4.90 -12.42 -12.93
N ASP A 16 4.11 -11.43 -13.33
CA ASP A 16 4.45 -10.02 -13.49
C ASP A 16 3.72 -9.10 -12.50
N GLU A 17 3.07 -9.67 -11.47
CA GLU A 17 2.31 -8.91 -10.45
C GLU A 17 2.59 -9.44 -9.03
N ILE A 18 2.99 -8.55 -8.13
CA ILE A 18 3.23 -8.87 -6.71
C ILE A 18 2.66 -7.80 -5.79
N ILE A 19 2.34 -8.17 -4.55
CA ILE A 19 2.06 -7.24 -3.45
C ILE A 19 3.06 -7.48 -2.32
N ASP A 20 3.86 -6.49 -1.99
CA ASP A 20 4.61 -6.48 -0.73
C ASP A 20 3.75 -5.91 0.39
N ILE A 21 3.72 -6.63 1.51
CA ILE A 21 2.95 -6.32 2.69
C ILE A 21 3.93 -6.19 3.86
N SER A 22 3.94 -5.04 4.50
CA SER A 22 4.68 -4.80 5.73
C SER A 22 3.72 -4.32 6.80
N ILE A 23 3.57 -5.05 7.89
CA ILE A 23 2.70 -4.70 9.02
C ILE A 23 3.50 -4.81 10.31
N THR A 24 3.47 -3.77 11.13
CA THR A 24 4.18 -3.73 12.41
C THR A 24 3.27 -3.17 13.49
N ARG A 25 3.15 -3.88 14.63
CA ARG A 25 2.49 -3.31 15.79
C ARG A 25 3.42 -2.33 16.48
N VAL A 26 2.89 -1.18 16.83
CA VAL A 26 3.59 -0.10 17.52
C VAL A 26 2.77 0.35 18.72
N LYS A 27 3.41 1.08 19.64
CA LYS A 27 2.67 1.73 20.72
C LYS A 27 1.66 2.71 20.11
N GLU A 28 0.42 2.66 20.59
CA GLU A 28 -0.61 3.63 20.22
C GLU A 28 -0.12 5.04 20.54
N SER A 29 -0.34 5.94 19.59
CA SER A 29 -0.01 7.34 19.73
C SER A 29 -1.02 8.19 18.98
N PRO A 30 -1.08 9.51 19.22
CA PRO A 30 -1.95 10.39 18.45
C PRO A 30 -1.69 10.34 16.93
N GLN A 31 -0.48 9.93 16.51
CA GLN A 31 -0.11 9.77 15.10
C GLN A 31 -0.49 8.39 14.53
N ILE A 32 -0.61 7.37 15.38
CA ILE A 32 -0.95 5.99 15.00
C ILE A 32 -1.97 5.49 16.04
N PRO A 33 -3.23 5.99 15.98
CA PRO A 33 -4.21 5.72 17.04
C PRO A 33 -4.54 4.24 17.16
N ASN A 34 -4.42 3.49 16.06
CA ASN A 34 -4.71 2.06 16.02
C ASN A 34 -3.50 1.18 16.40
N GLY A 35 -2.35 1.76 16.76
CA GLY A 35 -1.15 1.01 17.16
C GLY A 35 -0.60 0.07 16.08
N VAL A 36 -0.89 0.34 14.80
CA VAL A 36 -0.46 -0.48 13.67
C VAL A 36 0.12 0.42 12.59
N LYS A 37 1.36 0.13 12.18
CA LYS A 37 1.96 0.62 10.94
C LYS A 37 1.75 -0.41 9.84
N TYR A 38 1.33 0.01 8.67
CA TYR A 38 1.28 -0.83 7.49
C TYR A 38 1.79 -0.12 6.24
N SER A 39 2.25 -0.93 5.29
CA SER A 39 2.51 -0.53 3.91
C SER A 39 2.16 -1.71 3.03
N PHE A 40 1.34 -1.45 2.02
CA PHE A 40 1.03 -2.38 0.95
C PHE A 40 1.55 -1.75 -0.34
N ASN A 41 2.40 -2.47 -1.05
CA ASN A 41 3.00 -2.02 -2.29
C ASN A 41 2.68 -3.03 -3.40
N TYR A 42 1.73 -2.71 -4.24
CA TYR A 42 1.45 -3.47 -5.45
C TYR A 42 2.42 -3.04 -6.55
N ARG A 43 3.24 -4.01 -6.97
CA ARG A 43 4.25 -3.84 -8.01
C ARG A 43 3.92 -4.67 -9.23
N VAL A 44 4.23 -4.10 -10.38
CA VAL A 44 4.06 -4.72 -11.68
C VAL A 44 5.41 -4.78 -12.37
N LYS A 45 5.66 -5.83 -13.13
CA LYS A 45 6.89 -5.96 -13.89
C LYS A 45 6.66 -5.39 -15.29
N SER A 46 7.32 -4.27 -15.57
CA SER A 46 7.52 -3.73 -16.90
C SER A 46 8.52 -4.57 -17.68
N GLU A 47 8.33 -4.67 -19.00
CA GLU A 47 9.26 -5.31 -19.92
C GLU A 47 10.59 -4.55 -20.03
N SER A 48 10.59 -3.21 -19.91
CA SER A 48 11.79 -2.39 -20.12
C SER A 48 12.52 -1.98 -18.83
N SER A 49 11.79 -1.75 -17.74
CA SER A 49 12.33 -1.15 -16.50
C SER A 49 12.24 -2.07 -15.27
N GLY A 50 11.65 -3.26 -15.42
CA GLY A 50 11.56 -4.25 -14.35
C GLY A 50 10.43 -3.97 -13.38
N TRP A 51 10.62 -4.25 -12.08
CA TRP A 51 9.53 -4.10 -11.10
C TRP A 51 9.29 -2.64 -10.72
N GLU A 52 8.11 -2.13 -11.06
CA GLU A 52 7.66 -0.77 -10.77
C GLU A 52 6.50 -0.76 -9.78
N THR A 53 6.35 0.34 -9.02
CA THR A 53 5.23 0.51 -8.08
C THR A 53 4.03 1.08 -8.82
N ALA A 54 2.96 0.29 -8.92
CA ALA A 54 1.71 0.73 -9.55
C ALA A 54 0.74 1.32 -8.51
N ILE A 55 0.60 0.70 -7.34
CA ILE A 55 -0.32 1.17 -6.30
C ILE A 55 0.34 1.01 -4.93
N ARG A 56 0.39 2.08 -4.15
CA ARG A 56 0.93 2.05 -2.80
C ARG A 56 -0.08 2.59 -1.80
N VAL A 57 -0.28 1.84 -0.72
CA VAL A 57 -1.17 2.23 0.39
C VAL A 57 -0.41 2.05 1.69
N ASP A 58 -0.09 3.13 2.37
CA ASP A 58 0.57 3.11 3.67
C ASP A 58 -0.12 4.01 4.67
N ASN A 59 0.24 3.83 5.95
CA ASN A 59 -0.20 4.76 6.96
C ASN A 59 0.36 6.15 6.67
N ALA A 60 -0.50 7.17 6.78
CA ALA A 60 -0.01 8.53 6.71
C ALA A 60 0.77 8.91 7.97
N HIS A 61 1.95 9.50 7.75
CA HIS A 61 2.69 10.19 8.78
C HIS A 61 2.62 11.70 8.50
N VAL A 62 2.72 12.50 9.58
CA VAL A 62 2.51 13.95 9.57
C VAL A 62 3.41 14.62 8.52
N VAL A 63 2.81 15.08 7.42
CA VAL A 63 3.31 16.28 6.72
C VAL A 63 2.79 17.46 7.54
N LYS A 64 3.71 18.27 8.10
CA LYS A 64 3.39 19.45 8.92
C LYS A 64 2.20 20.22 8.31
N GLY A 65 1.11 20.34 9.07
CA GLY A 65 -0.02 21.23 8.73
C GLY A 65 -1.25 20.58 8.08
N HIS A 66 -1.22 19.29 7.71
CA HIS A 66 -2.38 18.60 7.13
C HIS A 66 -3.02 17.56 8.06
N LYS A 67 -4.31 17.29 7.85
CA LYS A 67 -5.12 16.37 8.69
C LYS A 67 -4.50 14.96 8.66
N ARG A 68 -4.46 14.31 9.83
CA ARG A 68 -3.93 12.94 10.01
C ARG A 68 -4.87 11.92 9.35
N ARG A 69 -4.63 11.54 8.09
CA ARG A 69 -5.43 10.53 7.37
C ARG A 69 -4.56 9.68 6.49
N ASP A 70 -4.75 8.36 6.53
CA ASP A 70 -4.02 7.41 5.68
C ASP A 70 -4.10 7.81 4.22
N HIS A 71 -3.08 7.51 3.43
CA HIS A 71 -3.09 7.92 2.02
C HIS A 71 -2.72 6.77 1.10
N LYS A 72 -3.24 6.85 -0.12
CA LYS A 72 -2.85 5.97 -1.22
C LYS A 72 -2.20 6.79 -2.32
N HIS A 73 -1.17 6.24 -2.93
CA HIS A 73 -0.57 6.70 -4.18
C HIS A 73 -0.97 5.73 -5.29
N LEU A 74 -1.48 6.26 -6.38
CA LEU A 74 -1.87 5.52 -7.57
C LEU A 74 -0.98 5.99 -8.70
N PHE A 75 -0.18 5.09 -9.28
CA PHE A 75 0.55 5.34 -10.52
C PHE A 75 1.38 6.65 -10.48
N ASP A 76 2.07 6.89 -9.36
CA ASP A 76 2.87 8.10 -9.07
C ASP A 76 2.10 9.44 -8.89
N ASN A 77 0.77 9.42 -8.79
CA ASN A 77 -0.04 10.62 -8.54
C ASN A 77 -0.38 10.86 -7.05
N GLN A 78 -0.66 12.14 -6.75
CA GLN A 78 -0.84 12.76 -5.43
C GLN A 78 -1.56 11.89 -4.38
N PRO A 79 -1.16 12.00 -3.09
CA PRO A 79 -1.73 11.20 -2.01
C PRO A 79 -3.23 11.44 -1.87
N VAL A 80 -4.02 10.38 -2.00
CA VAL A 80 -5.46 10.42 -1.72
C VAL A 80 -5.71 9.94 -0.30
N GLU A 81 -6.19 10.85 0.55
CA GLU A 81 -6.51 10.56 1.95
C GLU A 81 -7.72 9.61 2.08
N PHE A 82 -7.68 8.71 3.07
CA PHE A 82 -8.77 7.84 3.48
C PHE A 82 -8.70 7.51 4.99
N GLU A 83 -9.79 6.97 5.53
CA GLU A 83 -9.89 6.59 6.93
C GLU A 83 -9.48 5.13 7.15
N PHE A 84 -8.66 4.88 8.18
CA PHE A 84 -8.37 3.53 8.63
C PHE A 84 -9.63 2.84 9.13
N ILE A 85 -9.96 1.68 8.55
CA ILE A 85 -11.02 0.80 9.08
C ILE A 85 -10.38 -0.48 9.65
N SER A 86 -9.70 -1.24 8.79
CA SER A 86 -8.96 -2.44 9.17
C SER A 86 -7.95 -2.81 8.09
N LEU A 87 -6.96 -3.65 8.44
CA LEU A 87 -6.00 -4.20 7.47
C LEU A 87 -6.70 -5.02 6.38
N LYS A 88 -7.77 -5.77 6.73
CA LYS A 88 -8.58 -6.52 5.78
C LYS A 88 -9.22 -5.58 4.75
N HIS A 89 -9.82 -4.49 5.23
CA HIS A 89 -10.46 -3.51 4.36
C HIS A 89 -9.45 -2.80 3.44
N ILE A 90 -8.26 -2.49 3.94
CA ILE A 90 -7.18 -1.91 3.12
C ILE A 90 -6.77 -2.87 2.00
N TYR A 91 -6.56 -4.14 2.34
CA TYR A 91 -6.21 -5.16 1.34
C TYR A 91 -7.29 -5.32 0.28
N GLU A 92 -8.58 -5.40 0.68
CA GLU A 92 -9.72 -5.45 -0.24
C GLU A 92 -9.78 -4.21 -1.15
N LYS A 93 -9.54 -3.02 -0.59
CA LYS A 93 -9.49 -1.77 -1.35
C LYS A 93 -8.38 -1.77 -2.40
N ILE A 94 -7.22 -2.36 -2.07
CA ILE A 94 -6.13 -2.51 -3.04
C ILE A 94 -6.58 -3.44 -4.16
N LEU A 95 -7.09 -4.63 -3.86
CA LEU A 95 -7.56 -5.56 -4.88
C LEU A 95 -8.58 -4.89 -5.82
N ASN A 96 -9.54 -4.15 -5.27
CA ASN A 96 -10.51 -3.40 -6.05
C ASN A 96 -9.87 -2.32 -6.93
N LEU A 97 -8.87 -1.60 -6.42
CA LEU A 97 -8.14 -0.60 -7.22
C LEU A 97 -7.34 -1.26 -8.33
N ILE A 98 -6.74 -2.41 -8.08
CA ILE A 98 -6.03 -3.14 -9.12
C ILE A 98 -7.03 -3.51 -10.23
N GLU A 99 -8.17 -4.15 -9.90
CA GLU A 99 -9.24 -4.49 -10.85
C GLU A 99 -9.74 -3.30 -11.67
N GLN A 100 -10.03 -2.17 -11.01
CA GLN A 100 -10.53 -0.96 -11.66
C GLN A 100 -9.53 -0.34 -12.64
N ASN A 101 -8.24 -0.65 -12.52
CA ASN A 101 -7.17 -0.04 -13.32
C ASN A 101 -6.43 -1.07 -14.20
N ARG A 102 -7.04 -2.23 -14.50
CA ARG A 102 -6.42 -3.29 -15.33
C ARG A 102 -5.85 -2.79 -16.64
N GLY A 103 -6.60 -1.98 -17.39
CA GLY A 103 -6.12 -1.44 -18.67
C GLY A 103 -4.84 -0.62 -18.56
N LEU A 104 -4.70 0.19 -17.50
CA LEU A 104 -3.49 0.99 -17.24
C LEU A 104 -2.33 0.11 -16.77
N ILE A 105 -2.61 -0.88 -15.94
CA ILE A 105 -1.61 -1.86 -15.49
C ILE A 105 -1.04 -2.62 -16.69
N ASP A 106 -1.88 -3.07 -17.61
CA ASP A 106 -1.47 -3.77 -18.82
C ASP A 106 -0.67 -2.86 -19.76
N GLU A 107 -0.92 -1.55 -19.74
CA GLU A 107 -0.09 -0.56 -20.43
C GLU A 107 1.29 -0.44 -19.78
N ILE A 108 1.38 -0.32 -18.45
CA ILE A 108 2.66 -0.26 -17.73
C ILE A 108 3.51 -1.50 -17.98
N LYS A 109 2.90 -2.69 -18.01
CA LYS A 109 3.61 -3.95 -18.26
C LYS A 109 4.24 -4.02 -19.65
N ARG A 110 3.59 -3.41 -20.65
CA ARG A 110 4.05 -3.40 -22.06
C ARG A 110 5.17 -2.40 -22.32
N HIS A 111 5.30 -1.39 -21.47
CA HIS A 111 6.37 -0.41 -21.53
C HIS A 111 7.49 -0.82 -20.59
#